data_AF-A0A523HHL8-F1
#
_entry.id   AF-A0A523HHL8-F1
#
_cell.length_a   1.000
_cell.length_b   1.000
_cell.length_c   1.000
_cell.angle_alpha   90.00
_cell.angle_beta   90.00
_cell.angle_gamma   90.00
#
_symmetry.space_group_name_H-M   'P 1'
#
loop_
_entity.id
_entity.type
_entity.pdbx_description
1 polymer ?
#
loop_
_entity_poly.entity_id
_entity_poly.type
_entity_poly.pdbx_seq_one_letter_code
_entity_poly.pdbx_strand_id
1 'polypeptide(L)'
;MSKIKVILVAVLLTGAIVTCGGNEDTVGPASMDRDKFIGNWAGTYECSSSPADTMFIAYGSGDLDFRITLHAHIAFADVVTAELTGPNTITIPEQTIGFFPGSGEITFSNNRLSLVQRGLGLTCRGSDYVKY
;
A
#
# COMPACT_ATOMS: atom_id res chain seq x y z
N MET A 1 -60.35 -22.38 -44.81
CA MET A 1 -59.54 -23.00 -43.73
C MET A 1 -58.24 -22.22 -43.63
N SER A 2 -58.13 -21.41 -42.58
CA SER A 2 -57.17 -20.30 -42.46
C SER A 2 -55.83 -20.80 -41.89
N LYS A 3 -54.72 -20.46 -42.56
CA LYS A 3 -53.36 -20.77 -42.09
C LYS A 3 -52.93 -19.68 -41.12
N ILE A 4 -52.71 -20.06 -39.86
CA ILE A 4 -52.24 -19.20 -38.77
C ILE A 4 -50.83 -18.71 -39.11
N LYS A 5 -50.66 -17.38 -39.18
CA LYS A 5 -49.37 -16.70 -39.35
C LYS A 5 -48.66 -16.68 -37.99
N VAL A 6 -47.51 -17.33 -37.89
CA VAL A 6 -46.61 -17.23 -36.73
C VAL A 6 -45.80 -15.94 -36.92
N ILE A 7 -46.09 -14.93 -36.09
CA ILE A 7 -45.31 -13.69 -36.01
C ILE A 7 -44.27 -13.89 -34.91
N LEU A 8 -43.00 -13.98 -35.30
CA LEU A 8 -41.85 -14.05 -34.40
C LEU A 8 -41.60 -12.64 -33.87
N VAL A 9 -41.98 -12.37 -32.62
CA VAL A 9 -41.67 -11.11 -31.94
C VAL A 9 -40.26 -11.21 -31.38
N ALA A 10 -39.28 -10.71 -32.14
CA ALA A 10 -37.94 -10.47 -31.63
C ALA A 10 -37.98 -9.24 -30.71
N VAL A 11 -38.03 -9.48 -29.40
CA VAL A 11 -37.78 -8.45 -28.39
C VAL A 11 -36.28 -8.18 -28.40
N LEU A 12 -35.83 -7.24 -29.24
CA LEU A 12 -34.52 -6.63 -29.04
C LEU A 12 -34.62 -5.75 -27.80
N LEU A 13 -34.14 -6.28 -26.66
CA LEU A 13 -33.81 -5.44 -25.53
C LEU A 13 -32.77 -4.42 -26.00
N THR A 14 -33.18 -3.15 -26.00
CA THR A 14 -32.30 -2.00 -26.02
C THR A 14 -31.37 -2.10 -24.82
N GLY A 15 -30.20 -2.70 -25.02
CA GLY A 15 -29.09 -2.56 -24.09
C GLY A 15 -28.68 -1.10 -24.10
N ALA A 16 -29.00 -0.40 -23.02
CA ALA A 16 -28.52 0.94 -22.77
C ALA A 16 -27.00 0.96 -22.96
N ILE A 17 -26.52 1.82 -23.87
CA ILE A 17 -25.14 2.24 -23.88
C ILE A 17 -24.97 3.03 -22.58
N VAL A 18 -24.51 2.35 -21.52
CA VAL A 18 -24.04 3.04 -20.32
C VAL A 18 -22.78 3.76 -20.78
N THR A 19 -22.94 5.04 -21.11
CA THR A 19 -21.82 5.96 -21.18
C THR A 19 -21.29 6.07 -19.76
N CYS A 20 -20.25 5.31 -19.42
CA CYS A 20 -19.47 5.58 -18.23
C CYS A 20 -18.75 6.92 -18.45
N GLY A 21 -19.48 8.01 -18.29
CA GLY A 21 -18.93 9.29 -17.91
C GLY A 21 -18.51 9.14 -16.45
N GLY A 22 -17.33 8.58 -16.25
CA GLY A 22 -16.68 8.57 -14.95
C GLY A 22 -16.09 9.94 -14.72
N ASN A 23 -16.53 10.58 -13.64
CA ASN A 23 -15.78 11.60 -12.92
C ASN A 23 -14.29 11.23 -12.86
N GLU A 24 -13.44 12.22 -12.63
CA GLU A 24 -12.07 11.98 -12.15
C GLU A 24 -12.13 11.26 -10.79
N ASP A 25 -12.39 9.95 -10.84
CA ASP A 25 -12.29 9.03 -9.73
C ASP A 25 -10.84 9.12 -9.27
N THR A 26 -10.67 9.57 -8.04
CA THR A 26 -9.46 9.30 -7.28
C THR A 26 -9.23 7.80 -7.32
N VAL A 27 -8.34 7.34 -8.21
CA VAL A 27 -8.00 5.92 -8.36
C VAL A 27 -7.44 5.46 -7.02
N GLY A 28 -8.21 4.64 -6.30
CA GLY A 28 -7.77 4.00 -5.06
C GLY A 28 -6.54 3.13 -5.31
N PRO A 29 -5.80 2.77 -4.25
CA PRO A 29 -4.60 1.94 -4.38
C PRO A 29 -4.92 0.59 -5.05
N ALA A 30 -4.10 0.20 -6.02
CA ALA A 30 -4.23 -1.08 -6.72
C ALA A 30 -3.16 -2.09 -6.27
N SER A 31 -3.37 -3.38 -6.55
CA SER A 31 -2.37 -4.42 -6.27
C SER A 31 -1.01 -4.15 -6.94
N MET A 32 -0.98 -3.54 -8.13
CA MET A 32 0.27 -3.15 -8.80
C MET A 32 1.01 -2.04 -8.03
N ASP A 33 0.30 -1.16 -7.33
CA ASP A 33 0.92 -0.14 -6.47
C ASP A 33 1.60 -0.77 -5.26
N ARG A 34 1.08 -1.91 -4.78
CA ARG A 34 1.68 -2.68 -3.69
C ARG A 34 3.04 -3.26 -4.08
N ASP A 35 3.15 -3.78 -5.30
CA ASP A 35 4.29 -4.57 -5.75
C ASP A 35 5.62 -3.78 -5.77
N LYS A 36 5.58 -2.47 -5.99
CA LYS A 36 6.81 -1.66 -5.99
C LYS A 36 7.51 -1.60 -4.63
N PHE A 37 6.76 -1.72 -3.54
CA PHE A 37 7.29 -1.71 -2.18
C PHE A 37 7.93 -3.04 -1.77
N ILE A 38 7.51 -4.17 -2.36
CA ILE A 38 7.95 -5.50 -1.94
C ILE A 38 9.45 -5.68 -2.17
N GLY A 39 10.19 -6.10 -1.14
CA GLY A 39 11.62 -6.38 -1.21
C GLY A 39 12.41 -5.90 -0.01
N ASN A 40 13.73 -5.86 -0.18
CA ASN A 40 14.67 -5.41 0.83
C ASN A 40 15.16 -4.00 0.52
N TRP A 41 15.28 -3.19 1.56
CA TRP A 41 15.56 -1.76 1.44
C TRP A 41 16.62 -1.35 2.46
N ALA A 42 17.62 -0.57 2.03
CA ALA A 42 18.68 -0.06 2.90
C ALA A 42 18.75 1.46 2.79
N GLY A 43 18.76 2.15 3.93
CA GLY A 43 18.72 3.61 3.99
C GLY A 43 19.33 4.13 5.28
N THR A 44 18.92 5.35 5.65
CA THR A 44 19.36 6.00 6.89
C THR A 44 18.20 6.25 7.84
N TYR A 45 18.44 6.14 9.14
CA TYR A 45 17.46 6.38 10.20
C TYR A 45 18.00 7.32 11.28
N GLU A 46 17.27 8.39 11.56
CA GLU A 46 17.74 9.53 12.37
C GLU A 46 17.72 9.28 13.89
N CYS A 47 16.89 8.35 14.37
CA CYS A 47 16.75 8.07 15.81
C CYS A 47 17.71 6.99 16.34
N SER A 48 18.66 6.53 15.51
CA SER A 48 19.64 5.51 15.88
C SER A 48 21.05 6.10 15.96
N SER A 49 21.87 5.57 16.86
CA SER A 49 23.31 5.87 16.91
C SER A 49 24.08 5.27 15.74
N SER A 50 23.54 4.23 15.11
CA SER A 50 23.97 3.70 13.81
C SER A 50 22.95 4.11 12.77
N PRO A 51 23.24 5.11 11.91
CA PRO A 51 22.25 5.61 10.97
C PRO A 51 21.91 4.59 9.89
N ALA A 52 22.78 3.62 9.60
CA ALA A 52 22.47 2.57 8.64
C ALA A 52 21.27 1.75 9.11
N ASP A 53 20.25 1.65 8.26
CA ASP A 53 18.99 0.99 8.57
C ASP A 53 18.54 0.10 7.41
N THR A 54 17.81 -0.96 7.74
CA THR A 54 17.25 -1.88 6.76
C THR A 54 15.81 -2.22 7.05
N MET A 55 15.03 -2.30 5.98
CA MET A 55 13.62 -2.63 6.00
C MET A 55 13.33 -3.79 5.05
N PHE A 56 12.51 -4.73 5.50
CA PHE A 56 12.00 -5.83 4.67
C PHE A 56 10.50 -5.70 4.53
N ILE A 57 10.00 -5.58 3.31
CA ILE A 57 8.57 -5.43 3.01
C ILE A 57 8.13 -6.68 2.25
N ALA A 58 7.17 -7.41 2.81
CA ALA A 58 6.55 -8.57 2.20
C ALA A 58 5.03 -8.39 2.11
N TYR A 59 4.39 -9.24 1.30
CA TYR A 59 2.93 -9.31 1.22
C TYR A 59 2.34 -9.69 2.59
N GLY A 60 1.27 -9.00 2.98
CA GLY A 60 0.43 -9.37 4.11
C GLY A 60 -0.62 -10.41 3.71
N SER A 61 -1.63 -10.58 4.57
CA SER A 61 -2.74 -11.51 4.35
C SER A 61 -3.81 -11.00 3.39
N GLY A 62 -4.00 -9.68 3.29
CA GLY A 62 -4.96 -9.04 2.39
C GLY A 62 -4.34 -8.48 1.11
N ASP A 63 -5.20 -8.09 0.17
CA ASP A 63 -4.82 -7.58 -1.16
C ASP A 63 -4.06 -6.24 -1.11
N LEU A 64 -4.21 -5.48 -0.03
CA LEU A 64 -3.53 -4.21 0.19
C LEU A 64 -2.62 -4.22 1.43
N ASP A 65 -2.49 -5.38 2.08
CA ASP A 65 -1.75 -5.51 3.33
C ASP A 65 -0.28 -5.81 3.09
N PHE A 66 0.55 -5.40 4.04
CA PHE A 66 1.95 -5.71 4.14
C PHE A 66 2.29 -6.33 5.49
N ARG A 67 3.32 -7.18 5.47
CA ARG A 67 4.09 -7.51 6.66
C ARG A 67 5.47 -6.88 6.51
N ILE A 68 5.81 -5.96 7.40
CA ILE A 68 7.03 -5.16 7.33
C ILE A 68 7.91 -5.47 8.52
N THR A 69 9.20 -5.69 8.28
CA THR A 69 10.23 -5.73 9.34
C THR A 69 11.03 -4.45 9.23
N LEU A 70 10.85 -3.56 10.20
CA LEU A 70 11.64 -2.33 10.35
C LEU A 70 12.90 -2.64 11.17
N HIS A 71 13.97 -1.90 10.91
CA HIS A 71 15.21 -1.99 11.68
C HIS A 71 15.80 -3.40 11.74
N ALA A 72 15.82 -4.09 10.60
CA ALA A 72 16.16 -5.51 10.55
C ALA A 72 17.64 -5.85 10.89
N HIS A 73 18.47 -4.86 11.20
CA HIS A 73 19.88 -5.02 11.60
C HIS A 73 20.14 -4.71 13.08
N ILE A 74 19.13 -4.33 13.86
CA ILE A 74 19.26 -4.16 15.31
C ILE A 74 18.60 -5.33 16.06
N ALA A 75 19.02 -5.57 17.30
CA ALA A 75 18.54 -6.68 18.13
C ALA A 75 17.03 -6.67 18.42
N PHE A 76 16.33 -5.59 18.04
CA PHE A 76 14.90 -5.36 18.23
C PHE A 76 14.26 -4.89 16.93
N ALA A 77 14.31 -5.72 15.89
CA ALA A 77 13.59 -5.45 14.65
C ALA A 77 12.08 -5.46 14.91
N ASP A 78 11.37 -4.42 14.47
CA ASP A 78 9.94 -4.30 14.66
C ASP A 78 9.20 -4.95 13.50
N VAL A 79 8.40 -5.98 13.79
CA VAL A 79 7.53 -6.61 12.79
C VAL A 79 6.13 -6.02 12.92
N VAL A 80 5.68 -5.33 11.87
CA VAL A 80 4.41 -4.59 11.85
C VAL A 80 3.53 -5.06 10.69
N THR A 81 2.22 -4.92 10.89
CA THR A 81 1.24 -4.99 9.81
C THR A 81 0.94 -3.59 9.30
N ALA A 82 0.84 -3.44 8.00
CA ALA A 82 0.60 -2.14 7.37
C ALA A 82 -0.33 -2.29 6.17
N GLU A 83 -0.91 -1.20 5.72
CA GLU A 83 -1.88 -1.18 4.62
C GLU A 83 -1.50 -0.12 3.58
N LEU A 84 -1.78 -0.42 2.31
CA LEU A 84 -1.64 0.54 1.22
C LEU A 84 -2.84 1.50 1.26
N THR A 85 -2.63 2.74 1.68
CA THR A 85 -3.69 3.76 1.80
C THR A 85 -3.75 4.72 0.61
N GLY A 86 -2.71 4.73 -0.21
CA GLY A 86 -2.69 5.40 -1.50
C GLY A 86 -1.67 4.77 -2.44
N PRO A 87 -1.63 5.17 -3.72
CA PRO A 87 -0.73 4.54 -4.69
C PRO A 87 0.73 4.53 -4.23
N ASN A 88 1.17 5.56 -3.51
CA ASN A 88 2.57 5.71 -3.07
C ASN A 88 2.73 5.75 -1.54
N THR A 89 1.72 5.33 -0.77
CA THR A 89 1.73 5.49 0.69
C THR A 89 1.25 4.23 1.40
N ILE A 90 2.10 3.71 2.28
CA ILE A 90 1.76 2.66 3.25
C ILE A 90 1.54 3.31 4.61
N THR A 91 0.44 2.98 5.27
CA THR A 91 0.16 3.37 6.66
C THR A 91 0.45 2.20 7.60
N ILE A 92 1.19 2.47 8.67
CA ILE A 92 1.45 1.56 9.78
C ILE A 92 0.62 2.08 10.97
N PRO A 93 -0.58 1.55 11.22
CA PRO A 93 -1.47 2.09 12.24
C PRO A 93 -0.91 1.90 13.66
N GLU A 94 -0.25 0.77 13.89
CA GLU A 94 0.30 0.39 15.19
C GLU A 94 1.70 -0.20 15.01
N GLN A 95 2.61 0.26 15.85
CA GLN A 95 3.96 -0.28 16.00
C GLN A 95 4.49 0.04 17.39
N THR A 96 5.67 -0.51 17.68
CA THR A 96 6.44 -0.16 18.85
C THR A 96 7.68 0.62 18.41
N ILE A 97 8.00 1.74 19.06
CA ILE A 97 9.21 2.54 18.82
C ILE A 97 9.95 2.58 20.15
N GLY A 98 11.05 1.83 20.28
CA GLY A 98 11.81 1.79 21.54
C GLY A 98 10.95 1.38 22.74
N PHE A 99 10.11 0.35 22.57
CA PHE A 99 9.15 -0.17 23.56
C PHE A 99 7.90 0.69 23.82
N PHE A 100 7.71 1.79 23.09
CA PHE A 100 6.53 2.65 23.23
C PHE A 100 5.58 2.54 22.03
N PRO A 101 4.25 2.65 22.25
CA PRO A 101 3.29 2.60 21.16
C PRO A 101 3.47 3.80 20.21
N GLY A 102 3.31 3.54 18.92
CA GLY A 102 3.38 4.55 17.88
C GLY A 102 2.71 4.11 16.59
N SER A 103 2.84 4.95 15.57
CA SER A 103 2.35 4.72 14.22
C SER A 103 3.38 5.21 13.21
N GLY A 104 3.23 4.81 11.95
CA GLY A 104 4.19 5.13 10.92
C GLY A 104 3.59 5.27 9.53
N GLU A 105 4.39 5.82 8.63
CA GLU A 105 4.06 5.98 7.23
C GLU A 105 5.31 5.71 6.40
N ILE A 106 5.15 4.97 5.31
CA ILE A 106 6.20 4.77 4.30
C ILE A 106 5.70 5.36 3.00
N THR A 107 6.50 6.23 2.38
CA THR A 107 6.19 6.80 1.06
C THR A 107 7.20 6.35 0.01
N PHE A 108 6.72 6.08 -1.20
CA PHE A 108 7.54 5.74 -2.35
C PHE A 108 7.62 6.91 -3.33
N SER A 109 8.84 7.37 -3.62
CA SER A 109 9.08 8.43 -4.61
C SER A 109 10.46 8.27 -5.23
N ASN A 110 10.59 8.49 -6.53
CA ASN A 110 11.87 8.42 -7.25
C ASN A 110 12.65 7.09 -7.00
N ASN A 111 11.93 5.97 -6.96
CA ASN A 111 12.47 4.64 -6.66
C ASN A 111 13.19 4.52 -5.31
N ARG A 112 12.74 5.31 -4.32
CA ARG A 112 13.24 5.33 -2.95
C ARG A 112 12.07 5.29 -1.98
N LEU A 113 12.32 4.75 -0.78
CA LEU A 113 11.39 4.90 0.34
C LEU A 113 11.83 6.00 1.29
N SER A 114 10.86 6.61 1.95
CA SER A 114 11.05 7.33 3.21
C SER A 114 10.10 6.78 4.26
N LEU A 115 10.54 6.79 5.52
CA LEU A 115 9.81 6.32 6.68
C LEU A 115 9.61 7.50 7.64
N VAL A 116 8.40 7.65 8.16
CA VAL A 116 8.14 8.55 9.29
C VAL A 116 7.41 7.77 10.37
N GLN A 117 8.00 7.69 11.56
CA GLN A 117 7.41 7.04 12.73
C GLN A 117 7.12 8.10 13.80
N ARG A 118 6.01 7.96 14.51
CA ARG A 118 5.54 8.90 15.53
C ARG A 118 5.09 8.14 16.77
N GLY A 119 5.49 8.58 17.96
CA GLY A 119 5.09 7.99 19.23
C GLY A 119 5.59 8.81 20.41
N LEU A 120 4.76 8.96 21.46
CA LEU A 120 5.07 9.73 22.69
C LEU A 120 5.76 11.11 22.47
N GLY A 121 5.29 11.88 21.51
CA GLY A 121 5.85 13.21 21.19
C GLY A 121 7.21 13.17 20.46
N LEU A 122 7.73 12.00 20.15
CA LEU A 122 8.90 11.79 19.30
C LEU A 122 8.46 11.56 17.85
N THR A 123 9.27 12.05 16.92
CA THR A 123 9.16 11.74 15.49
C THR A 123 10.51 11.27 15.00
N CYS A 124 10.54 10.05 14.47
CA CYS A 124 11.72 9.46 13.89
C CYS A 124 11.55 9.35 12.38
N ARG A 125 12.61 9.64 11.64
CA ARG A 125 12.59 9.65 10.18
C ARG A 125 13.65 8.71 9.66
N GLY A 126 13.26 7.97 8.63
CA GLY A 126 14.19 7.27 7.76
C GLY A 126 14.07 7.79 6.34
N SER A 127 15.18 7.81 5.62
CA SER A 127 15.28 8.39 4.28
C SER A 127 16.22 7.58 3.40
N ASP A 128 16.10 7.82 2.10
CA ASP A 128 17.01 7.29 1.08
C ASP A 128 17.14 5.77 1.07
N TYR A 129 16.06 5.08 1.42
CA TYR A 129 16.01 3.63 1.32
C TYR A 129 16.05 3.21 -0.16
N VAL A 130 17.12 2.52 -0.53
CA VAL A 130 17.33 1.96 -1.87
C VAL A 130 17.15 0.44 -1.82
N LYS A 131 16.51 -0.11 -2.84
CA LYS A 131 16.25 -1.55 -2.99
C LYS A 131 17.55 -2.32 -3.28
N TYR A 132 17.73 -3.50 -2.68
CA TYR A 132 18.90 -4.37 -2.89
C TYR A 132 18.56 -5.87 -2.89
#